data_AF-E7GBY8-F1
#
_entry.id   AF-E7GBY8-F1
#
_cell.length_a   1.000
_cell.length_b   1.000
_cell.length_c   1.000
_cell.angle_alpha   90.00
_cell.angle_beta   90.00
_cell.angle_gamma   90.00
#
_symmetry.space_group_name_H-M   'P 1'
#
loop_
_entity.id
_entity.type
_entity.pdbx_description
1 polymer ?
#
loop_
_entity_poly.entity_id
_entity_poly.type
_entity_poly.pdbx_seq_one_letter_code
_entity_poly.pdbx_strand_id
1 'polypeptide(L)'
;MIKLLENKKVRLLLCVLLVMLIAVVVIQPTYAAGNVSGVIQNAWKSAETQIKNVVNNVVFPVIDLILAVFFFVKLGMAYFDYRKQGQFEWTAPAILFGCLCFTLTAPNYIWNIL
;
A
#
# COMPACT_ATOMS: atom_id res chain seq x y z
N MET A 1 -43.82 -42.97 32.56
CA MET A 1 -42.57 -42.57 31.88
C MET A 1 -41.61 -43.74 31.64
N ILE A 2 -41.40 -44.66 32.59
CA ILE A 2 -40.40 -45.74 32.46
C ILE A 2 -40.75 -46.78 31.37
N LYS A 3 -42.03 -47.09 31.13
CA LYS A 3 -42.47 -48.04 30.09
C LYS A 3 -42.21 -47.58 28.63
N LEU A 4 -41.94 -46.29 28.39
CA LEU A 4 -41.62 -45.79 27.05
C LEU A 4 -40.17 -46.09 26.62
N LEU A 5 -39.27 -46.32 27.60
CA LEU A 5 -37.83 -46.59 27.37
C LEU A 5 -37.53 -48.05 27.01
N GLU A 6 -38.49 -48.95 27.18
CA GLU A 6 -38.37 -50.39 26.88
C GLU A 6 -38.39 -50.66 25.36
N ASN A 7 -39.02 -49.76 24.59
CA ASN A 7 -39.18 -49.90 23.16
C ASN A 7 -37.93 -49.38 22.43
N LYS A 8 -37.17 -50.28 21.80
CA LYS A 8 -35.86 -49.99 21.16
C LYS A 8 -35.91 -48.78 20.21
N LYS A 9 -37.01 -48.61 19.48
CA LYS A 9 -37.22 -47.49 18.54
C LYS A 9 -37.34 -46.14 19.25
N VAL A 10 -38.05 -46.09 20.38
CA VAL A 10 -38.25 -44.86 21.17
C VAL A 10 -36.96 -44.44 21.87
N ARG A 11 -36.20 -45.40 22.38
CA ARG A 11 -34.87 -45.15 22.97
C ARG A 11 -33.86 -44.63 21.94
N LEU A 12 -33.86 -45.19 20.73
CA LEU A 12 -33.03 -44.71 19.62
C LEU A 12 -33.39 -43.26 19.25
N LEU A 13 -34.69 -42.97 19.14
CA LEU A 13 -35.20 -41.64 18.78
C LEU A 13 -34.82 -40.59 19.84
N LEU A 14 -34.92 -40.94 21.13
CA LEU A 14 -34.46 -40.11 22.24
C LEU A 14 -32.94 -39.87 22.19
N CYS A 15 -32.14 -40.91 21.95
CA CYS A 15 -30.69 -40.76 21.80
C CYS A 15 -30.30 -39.86 20.61
N VAL A 16 -30.96 -40.04 19.46
CA VAL A 16 -30.71 -39.20 18.27
C VAL A 16 -31.07 -37.75 18.56
N LEU A 17 -32.18 -37.50 19.24
CA LEU A 17 -32.62 -36.16 19.59
C LEU A 17 -31.66 -35.49 20.59
N LEU A 18 -31.11 -36.26 21.54
CA LEU A 18 -30.10 -35.81 22.50
C LEU A 18 -28.77 -35.50 21.82
N VAL A 19 -28.32 -36.34 20.89
CA VAL A 19 -27.12 -36.10 20.05
C VAL A 19 -27.31 -34.88 19.17
N MET A 20 -28.50 -34.67 18.60
CA MET A 20 -28.81 -33.46 17.82
C MET A 20 -28.78 -32.19 18.70
N LEU A 21 -29.31 -32.26 19.92
CA LEU A 21 -29.27 -31.16 20.89
C LEU A 21 -27.84 -30.82 21.30
N ILE A 22 -27.02 -31.84 21.57
CA ILE A 22 -25.59 -31.67 21.85
C ILE A 22 -24.88 -31.09 20.63
N ALA A 23 -25.17 -31.57 19.42
CA ALA A 23 -24.60 -31.03 18.20
C ALA A 23 -24.95 -29.55 18.03
N VAL A 24 -26.20 -29.12 18.25
CA VAL A 24 -26.61 -27.72 18.17
C VAL A 24 -25.90 -26.84 19.20
N VAL A 25 -25.61 -27.36 20.39
CA VAL A 25 -24.86 -26.63 21.44
C VAL A 25 -23.36 -26.57 21.14
N VAL A 26 -22.80 -27.63 20.53
CA VAL A 26 -21.37 -27.73 20.18
C VAL A 26 -21.04 -27.08 18.83
N ILE A 27 -22.03 -26.86 17.95
CA ILE A 27 -21.96 -25.93 16.82
C ILE A 27 -22.05 -24.50 17.38
N GLN A 28 -21.15 -24.13 18.28
CA GLN A 28 -20.74 -22.75 18.32
C GLN A 28 -20.08 -22.49 16.96
N PRO A 29 -20.56 -21.51 16.18
CA PRO A 29 -19.82 -21.16 14.99
C PRO A 29 -18.49 -20.67 15.54
N THR A 30 -17.40 -21.25 15.05
CA THR A 30 -16.12 -20.55 14.99
C THR A 30 -16.33 -19.34 14.10
N TYR A 31 -17.14 -18.38 14.53
CA TYR A 31 -17.02 -17.02 14.10
C TYR A 31 -15.60 -16.67 14.49
N ALA A 32 -14.75 -16.52 13.49
CA ALA A 32 -13.54 -15.72 13.62
C ALA A 32 -14.03 -14.31 13.99
N ALA A 33 -14.33 -14.11 15.27
CA ALA A 33 -14.74 -12.85 15.88
C ALA A 33 -13.50 -11.96 15.91
N GLY A 34 -13.19 -11.43 14.74
CA GLY A 34 -11.99 -10.68 14.47
C GLY A 34 -11.70 -10.79 12.99
N ASN A 35 -12.13 -9.78 12.23
CA ASN A 35 -11.73 -9.61 10.84
C ASN A 35 -10.22 -9.27 10.80
N VAL A 36 -9.37 -10.24 11.10
CA VAL A 36 -7.91 -10.05 11.14
C VAL A 36 -7.41 -9.63 9.76
N SER A 37 -8.03 -10.11 8.69
CA SER A 37 -7.76 -9.64 7.31
C SER A 37 -8.11 -8.16 7.12
N GLY A 38 -9.23 -7.67 7.67
CA GLY A 38 -9.60 -6.25 7.62
C GLY A 38 -8.65 -5.35 8.42
N VAL A 39 -8.20 -5.78 9.60
CA VAL A 39 -7.20 -5.04 10.39
C VAL A 39 -5.86 -4.98 9.67
N ILE A 40 -5.42 -6.11 9.09
CA ILE A 40 -4.20 -6.18 8.28
C ILE A 40 -4.32 -5.28 7.05
N GLN A 41 -5.46 -5.30 6.35
CA GLN A 41 -5.69 -4.45 5.19
C GLN A 41 -5.65 -2.96 5.54
N ASN A 42 -6.20 -2.56 6.69
CA ASN A 42 -6.12 -1.20 7.18
C ASN A 42 -4.68 -0.80 7.56
N ALA A 43 -3.92 -1.71 8.18
CA ALA A 43 -2.50 -1.49 8.47
C ALA A 43 -1.68 -1.31 7.17
N TRP A 44 -1.92 -2.13 6.14
CA TRP A 44 -1.30 -1.97 4.82
C TRP A 44 -1.66 -0.64 4.16
N LYS A 45 -2.93 -0.25 4.15
CA LYS A 45 -3.36 1.06 3.60
C LYS A 45 -2.72 2.23 4.34
N SER A 46 -2.59 2.13 5.67
CA SER A 46 -1.95 3.17 6.47
C SER A 46 -0.45 3.27 6.18
N ALA A 47 0.25 2.13 6.07
CA ALA A 47 1.66 2.10 5.71
C ALA A 47 1.90 2.64 4.29
N GLU A 48 1.06 2.25 3.33
CA GLU A 48 1.09 2.78 1.95
C GLU A 48 0.93 4.30 1.93
N THR A 49 -0.05 4.83 2.66
CA THR A 49 -0.28 6.28 2.77
C THR A 49 0.94 7.00 3.34
N GLN A 50 1.57 6.42 4.36
CA GLN A 50 2.78 7.00 4.96
C GLN A 50 3.94 7.03 3.98
N ILE A 51 4.16 5.94 3.23
CA ILE A 51 5.21 5.87 2.21
C ILE A 51 4.95 6.93 1.12
N LYS A 52 3.72 7.02 0.62
CA LYS A 52 3.33 8.04 -0.37
C LYS A 52 3.61 9.44 0.14
N ASN A 53 3.25 9.72 1.39
CA ASN A 53 3.48 11.03 2.00
C ASN A 53 4.97 11.37 2.14
N VAL A 54 5.80 10.43 2.60
CA VAL A 54 7.25 10.66 2.73
C VAL A 54 7.88 10.87 1.36
N VAL A 55 7.51 10.06 0.38
CA VAL A 55 8.07 10.16 -0.97
C VAL A 55 7.66 11.46 -1.65
N ASN A 56 6.37 11.84 -1.58
CA ASN A 56 5.85 13.07 -2.20
C ASN A 56 6.33 14.35 -1.52
N ASN A 57 6.44 14.36 -0.19
CA ASN A 57 6.73 15.59 0.55
C ASN A 57 8.21 15.74 0.95
N VAL A 58 9.00 14.68 0.87
CA VAL A 58 10.42 14.72 1.27
C VAL A 58 11.32 14.26 0.14
N VAL A 59 11.13 13.05 -0.38
CA VAL A 59 12.06 12.46 -1.35
C VAL A 59 12.08 13.25 -2.66
N PHE A 60 10.92 13.49 -3.27
CA PHE A 60 10.85 14.27 -4.51
C PHE A 60 11.37 15.71 -4.33
N PRO A 61 10.92 16.48 -3.32
CA PRO A 61 11.45 17.83 -3.09
C PRO A 61 12.97 17.90 -2.88
N VAL A 62 13.56 16.91 -2.19
CA VAL A 62 15.01 16.85 -2.02
C VAL A 62 15.74 16.61 -3.34
N ILE A 63 15.22 15.71 -4.19
CA ILE A 63 15.78 15.46 -5.52
C ILE A 63 15.63 16.71 -6.40
N ASP A 64 14.46 17.35 -6.39
CA ASP A 64 14.18 18.57 -7.15
C ASP A 64 15.12 19.70 -6.77
N LEU A 65 15.41 19.87 -5.47
CA LEU A 65 16.34 20.88 -4.99
C LEU A 65 17.76 20.62 -5.51
N ILE A 66 18.26 19.39 -5.42
CA ILE A 66 19.61 19.03 -5.89
C ILE A 66 19.71 19.28 -7.41
N LEU A 67 18.73 18.81 -8.18
CA LEU A 67 18.69 18.99 -9.62
C LEU A 67 18.58 20.46 -10.02
N ALA A 68 17.76 21.26 -9.32
CA ALA A 68 17.63 22.68 -9.58
C ALA A 68 18.95 23.42 -9.32
N VAL A 69 19.63 23.13 -8.20
CA VAL A 69 20.95 23.72 -7.89
C VAL A 69 21.96 23.34 -8.98
N PHE A 70 22.04 22.07 -9.38
CA PHE A 70 22.96 21.65 -10.45
C PHE A 70 22.63 22.27 -11.80
N PHE A 71 21.35 22.39 -12.14
CA PHE A 71 20.89 23.06 -13.35
C PHE A 71 21.36 24.52 -13.39
N PHE A 72 21.10 25.30 -12.34
CA PHE A 72 21.51 26.71 -12.30
C PHE A 72 23.02 26.89 -12.29
N VAL A 73 23.76 26.04 -11.58
CA VAL A 73 25.23 26.07 -11.59
C VAL A 73 25.77 25.79 -12.99
N LYS A 74 25.30 24.74 -13.66
CA LYS A 74 25.75 24.39 -15.02
C LYS A 74 25.34 25.42 -16.06
N LEU A 75 24.14 25.98 -15.95
CA LEU A 75 23.69 27.07 -16.83
C LEU A 75 24.55 28.32 -16.63
N GLY A 76 24.87 28.69 -15.38
CA GLY A 76 25.77 29.80 -15.08
C GLY A 76 27.18 29.58 -15.64
N MET A 77 27.75 28.38 -15.47
CA MET A 77 29.04 28.01 -16.06
C MET A 77 29.00 28.08 -17.59
N ALA A 78 27.97 27.52 -18.23
CA ALA A 78 27.80 27.57 -19.68
C ALA A 78 27.69 29.01 -20.20
N TYR A 79 27.04 29.91 -19.46
CA TYR A 79 27.01 31.33 -19.79
C TYR A 79 28.40 31.98 -19.70
N PHE A 80 29.18 31.69 -18.66
CA PHE A 80 30.54 32.22 -18.53
C PHE A 80 31.49 31.67 -19.61
N ASP A 81 31.35 30.40 -19.97
CA ASP A 81 32.15 29.78 -21.03
C ASP A 81 31.78 30.34 -22.41
N TYR A 82 30.48 30.57 -22.67
CA TYR A 82 30.05 31.29 -23.87
C TYR A 82 30.67 32.68 -23.98
N ARG A 83 30.78 33.41 -22.86
CA ARG A 83 31.42 34.73 -22.81
C ARG A 83 32.94 34.70 -23.07
N LYS A 84 33.60 33.55 -22.91
CA LYS A 84 35.05 33.38 -23.11
C LYS A 84 35.39 32.76 -24.46
N GLN A 85 34.66 31.73 -24.84
CA GLN A 85 34.98 30.86 -25.97
C GLN A 85 34.05 31.07 -27.17
N GLY A 86 32.95 31.82 -27.00
CA GLY A 86 31.97 32.11 -28.06
C GLY A 86 31.05 30.93 -28.42
N GLN A 87 31.28 29.74 -27.85
CA GLN A 87 30.43 28.57 -28.02
C GLN A 87 29.68 28.26 -26.73
N PHE A 88 28.37 28.01 -26.84
CA PHE A 88 27.51 27.67 -25.71
C PHE A 88 27.23 26.17 -25.73
N GLU A 89 27.63 25.47 -24.66
CA GLU A 89 27.31 24.05 -24.49
C GLU A 89 25.90 23.87 -23.88
N TRP A 90 24.92 23.63 -24.76
CA TRP A 90 23.53 23.42 -24.35
C TRP A 90 23.24 22.04 -23.77
N THR A 91 24.05 21.04 -24.09
CA THR A 91 23.78 19.63 -23.77
C THR A 91 23.61 19.39 -22.27
N ALA A 92 24.56 19.85 -21.46
CA ALA A 92 24.52 19.62 -20.01
C ALA A 92 23.35 20.35 -19.31
N PRO A 93 23.10 21.65 -19.56
CA PRO A 93 21.89 22.31 -19.05
C PRO A 93 20.59 21.67 -19.51
N ALA A 94 20.49 21.26 -20.78
CA ALA A 94 19.27 20.67 -21.33
C ALA A 94 18.93 19.32 -20.70
N ILE A 95 19.92 18.46 -20.46
CA ILE A 95 19.72 17.17 -19.79
C ILE A 95 19.24 17.40 -18.34
N LEU A 96 19.90 18.29 -17.59
CA LEU A 96 19.52 18.59 -16.21
C LEU A 96 18.11 19.19 -16.12
N PHE A 97 17.74 20.03 -17.08
CA PHE A 97 16.38 20.57 -17.19
C PHE A 97 15.34 19.48 -17.46
N GLY A 98 15.64 18.56 -18.39
CA GLY A 98 14.78 17.41 -18.66
C GLY A 98 14.57 16.53 -17.42
N CYS A 99 15.65 16.26 -16.67
CA CYS A 99 15.58 15.53 -15.41
C CYS A 99 14.71 16.26 -14.37
N LEU A 100 14.88 17.57 -14.21
CA LEU A 100 14.09 18.37 -13.27
C LEU A 100 12.59 18.35 -13.61
N CYS A 101 12.24 18.52 -14.89
CA CYS A 101 10.84 18.44 -15.34
C CYS A 101 10.24 17.04 -15.10
N PHE A 102 11.04 15.99 -15.30
CA PHE A 102 10.61 14.62 -15.02
C PHE A 102 10.33 14.38 -13.54
N THR A 103 11.21 14.83 -12.63
CA THR A 103 11.05 14.62 -11.19
C THR A 103 9.90 15.44 -10.62
N LEU A 104 9.68 16.66 -11.10
CA LEU A 104 8.52 17.50 -10.73
C LEU A 104 7.18 16.87 -11.13
N THR A 105 7.16 16.11 -12.23
CA THR A 105 5.93 15.47 -12.71
C THR A 105 5.73 14.05 -12.16
N ALA A 106 6.78 13.44 -11.61
CA ALA A 106 6.79 12.08 -11.07
C ALA A 106 5.71 11.75 -10.02
N PRO A 107 5.40 12.64 -9.05
CA PRO A 107 4.32 12.39 -8.09
C PRO A 107 2.96 12.11 -8.74
N ASN A 108 2.69 12.64 -9.93
CA ASN A 108 1.37 12.54 -10.58
C ASN A 108 1.12 11.19 -11.26
N TYR A 109 2.16 10.45 -11.63
CA TYR A 109 2.02 9.20 -12.39
C TYR A 109 2.57 7.96 -11.70
N ILE A 110 3.57 8.08 -10.81
CA ILE A 110 4.18 6.89 -10.17
C ILE A 110 3.19 6.07 -9.35
N TRP A 111 2.23 6.73 -8.71
CA TRP A 111 1.25 6.05 -7.86
C TRP A 111 0.07 5.42 -8.62
N ASN A 112 -0.08 5.69 -9.92
CA ASN A 112 -1.13 5.11 -10.77
C ASN A 112 -0.69 3.81 -11.48
N ILE A 113 0.57 3.39 -11.31
CA ILE A 113 1.14 2.20 -11.95
C ILE A 113 0.84 0.92 -11.13
N LEU A 114 0.29 1.06 -9.92
CA LEU A 114 -0.17 -0.02 -9.02
C LEU A 114 -1.67 -0.30 -9.20
#